data_AF-A0A6A4I773-F1
#
_entry.id   AF-A0A6A4I773-F1
#
_cell.length_a   1.000
_cell.length_b   1.000
_cell.length_c   1.000
_cell.angle_alpha   90.00
_cell.angle_beta   90.00
_cell.angle_gamma   90.00
#
_symmetry.space_group_name_H-M   'P 1'
#
loop_
_entity.id
_entity.type
_entity.pdbx_description
1 polymer ?
#
loop_
_entity_poly.entity_id
_entity_poly.type
_entity_poly.pdbx_seq_one_letter_code
_entity_poly.pdbx_strand_id
1 'polypeptide(L)'
;MTAVQALKKFRLHELKGLQSHIARHGPLPAPSTSSSGIQLPNPFLPHRNPRTGRWTPPKYSLRRQAELINKAKASNNLGLLPPGPKLSSLAADTLSEKLDASVGTSQKLAVLDEALAFPVDWVGKFEPKVAPGSELGIPLYAAKKRMFKGHKWERTRDRREAHRSMLMRDMDTRIRRYKKQHQKKKPNPLKPSRNTSTKLPF
;
A
#
# COMPACT_ATOMS: atom_id res chain seq x y z
N MET A 1 -11.14 -19.87 25.48
CA MET A 1 -9.84 -19.25 25.82
C MET A 1 -10.11 -17.86 26.35
N THR A 2 -9.84 -17.61 27.63
CA THR A 2 -9.99 -16.26 28.21
C THR A 2 -8.95 -15.31 27.61
N ALA A 3 -9.18 -14.00 27.73
CA ALA A 3 -8.28 -12.97 27.23
C ALA A 3 -6.85 -13.14 27.78
N VAL A 4 -6.74 -13.35 29.09
CA VAL A 4 -5.49 -13.56 29.82
C VAL A 4 -4.78 -14.87 29.40
N GLN A 5 -5.52 -15.98 29.24
CA GLN A 5 -4.95 -17.25 28.78
C GLN A 5 -4.34 -17.14 27.38
N ALA A 6 -4.92 -16.34 26.50
CA ALA A 6 -4.38 -16.14 25.15
C ALA A 6 -3.01 -15.44 25.18
N LEU A 7 -2.83 -14.46 26.06
CA LEU A 7 -1.55 -13.77 26.25
C LEU A 7 -0.49 -14.68 26.87
N LYS A 8 -0.86 -15.46 27.89
CA LYS A 8 0.03 -16.48 28.48
C LYS A 8 0.51 -17.46 27.42
N LYS A 9 -0.42 -18.01 26.63
CA LYS A 9 -0.08 -18.93 25.53
C LYS A 9 0.83 -18.28 24.50
N PHE A 10 0.60 -17.00 24.16
CA PHE A 10 1.47 -16.25 23.26
C PHE A 10 2.89 -16.13 23.82
N ARG A 11 3.07 -15.66 25.06
CA ARG A 11 4.41 -15.48 25.65
C ARG A 11 5.16 -16.82 25.81
N LEU A 12 4.49 -17.85 26.32
CA LEU A 12 5.09 -19.19 26.44
C LEU A 12 5.49 -19.78 25.08
N HIS A 13 4.69 -19.55 24.03
CA HIS A 13 5.00 -20.03 22.70
C HIS A 13 6.23 -19.35 22.11
N GLU A 14 6.41 -18.05 22.34
CA GLU A 14 7.59 -17.33 21.87
C GLU A 14 8.86 -17.77 22.61
N LEU A 15 8.78 -18.05 23.91
CA LEU A 15 9.89 -18.60 24.69
C LEU A 15 10.26 -20.02 24.25
N LYS A 16 9.27 -20.90 24.07
CA LYS A 16 9.51 -22.29 23.62
C LYS A 16 10.15 -22.35 22.23
N GLY A 17 9.79 -21.42 21.34
CA GLY A 17 10.31 -21.37 19.97
C GLY A 17 11.75 -20.87 19.85
N LEU A 18 12.32 -20.33 20.93
CA LEU A 18 13.56 -19.55 20.91
C LEU A 18 14.78 -20.39 20.48
N GLN A 19 14.95 -21.60 20.99
CA GLN A 19 16.04 -22.50 20.59
C GLN A 19 16.02 -22.80 19.08
N SER A 20 14.83 -23.10 18.54
CA SER A 20 14.67 -23.37 17.11
C SER A 20 14.91 -22.12 16.25
N HIS A 21 14.53 -20.94 16.77
CA HIS A 21 14.80 -19.67 16.12
C HIS A 21 16.31 -19.42 16.05
N ILE A 22 17.04 -19.61 17.15
CA ILE A 22 18.50 -19.43 17.19
C ILE A 22 19.20 -20.32 16.16
N ALA A 23 18.80 -21.60 16.07
CA ALA A 23 19.38 -22.53 15.11
C ALA A 23 19.17 -22.11 13.64
N ARG A 24 18.02 -21.51 13.32
CA ARG A 24 17.64 -21.10 11.96
C ARG A 24 18.13 -19.72 11.56
N HIS A 25 18.04 -18.76 12.47
CA HIS A 25 18.22 -17.33 12.22
C HIS A 25 19.51 -16.75 12.81
N GLY A 26 20.21 -17.50 13.67
CA GLY A 26 21.43 -17.05 14.33
C GLY A 26 21.19 -16.59 15.76
N PRO A 27 22.26 -16.16 16.46
CA PRO A 27 22.18 -15.74 17.85
C PRO A 27 21.27 -14.52 18.03
N LEU A 28 20.70 -14.39 19.22
CA LEU A 28 19.90 -13.23 19.58
C LEU A 28 20.77 -11.95 19.59
N PRO A 29 20.18 -10.78 19.30
CA PRO A 29 20.87 -9.51 19.47
C PRO A 29 21.39 -9.37 20.90
N ALA A 30 22.58 -8.78 21.05
CA ALA A 30 23.17 -8.55 22.36
C ALA A 30 22.29 -7.59 23.18
N PRO A 31 22.16 -7.82 24.51
CA PRO A 31 21.36 -6.97 25.36
C PRO A 31 21.85 -5.52 25.28
N SER A 32 20.94 -4.60 24.99
CA SER A 32 21.20 -3.17 25.09
C SER A 32 21.36 -2.80 26.55
N THR A 33 22.26 -1.88 26.85
CA THR A 33 22.62 -1.48 28.23
C THR A 33 21.42 -0.96 29.06
N SER A 34 20.29 -0.64 28.42
CA SER A 34 19.06 -0.15 29.04
C SER A 34 17.96 -1.21 29.25
N SER A 35 18.11 -2.44 28.75
CA SER A 35 17.07 -3.49 28.85
C SER A 35 17.34 -4.42 30.04
N SER A 36 16.37 -4.55 30.94
CA SER A 36 16.43 -5.48 32.09
C SER A 36 15.83 -6.86 31.78
N GLY A 37 15.21 -7.03 30.62
CA GLY A 37 14.54 -8.26 30.19
C GLY A 37 15.30 -9.11 29.17
N ILE A 38 14.75 -10.29 28.89
CA ILE A 38 15.25 -11.16 27.81
C ILE A 38 14.89 -10.49 26.48
N GLN A 39 15.90 -10.30 25.61
CA GLN A 39 15.70 -9.73 24.29
C GLN A 39 15.18 -10.77 23.29
N LEU A 40 13.95 -10.59 22.82
CA LEU A 40 13.34 -11.47 21.82
C LEU A 40 13.06 -10.71 20.52
N PRO A 41 13.23 -11.32 19.34
CA PRO A 41 12.84 -10.71 18.08
C PRO A 41 11.31 -10.53 18.04
N ASN A 42 10.87 -9.38 17.55
CA ASN A 42 9.45 -9.06 17.48
C ASN A 42 8.70 -9.97 16.47
N PRO A 43 7.73 -10.78 16.91
CA PRO A 43 7.03 -11.73 16.05
C PRO A 43 5.95 -11.10 15.16
N PHE A 44 5.65 -9.80 15.34
CA PHE A 44 4.68 -9.04 14.53
C PHE A 44 5.31 -8.40 13.30
N LEU A 45 6.65 -8.35 13.25
CA LEU A 45 7.39 -7.74 12.15
C LEU A 45 7.93 -8.80 11.19
N PRO A 46 7.98 -8.49 9.88
CA PRO A 46 8.76 -9.28 8.95
C PRO A 46 10.26 -9.09 9.26
N HIS A 47 11.02 -10.17 9.18
CA HIS A 47 12.47 -10.13 9.37
C HIS A 47 13.21 -10.70 8.17
N ARG A 48 14.45 -10.24 7.97
CA ARG A 48 15.30 -10.73 6.88
C ARG A 48 16.17 -11.87 7.41
N ASN A 49 16.14 -13.01 6.74
CA ASN A 49 17.00 -14.13 7.11
C ASN A 49 18.46 -13.83 6.71
N PRO A 50 19.44 -13.85 7.64
CA PRO A 50 20.82 -13.50 7.34
C PRO A 50 21.51 -14.50 6.41
N ARG A 51 21.13 -15.79 6.46
CA ARG A 51 21.75 -16.84 5.63
C ARG A 51 21.25 -16.82 4.19
N THR A 52 19.93 -16.64 3.99
CA THR A 52 19.29 -16.73 2.66
C THR A 52 19.01 -15.38 2.02
N GLY A 53 19.10 -14.28 2.77
CA GLY A 53 18.80 -12.93 2.33
C GLY A 53 17.32 -12.64 2.07
N ARG A 54 16.44 -13.66 2.15
CA ARG A 54 15.00 -13.54 1.89
C ARG A 54 14.27 -12.95 3.10
N TRP A 55 13.24 -12.16 2.82
CA TRP A 55 12.32 -11.67 3.83
C TRP A 55 11.31 -12.75 4.20
N THR A 56 11.23 -13.06 5.49
CA THR A 56 10.17 -13.90 6.04
C THR A 56 9.01 -13.03 6.51
N PRO A 57 7.76 -13.43 6.24
CA PRO A 57 6.60 -12.71 6.74
C PRO A 57 6.56 -12.77 8.28
N PRO A 58 5.80 -11.87 8.92
CA PRO A 58 5.64 -11.92 10.37
C PRO A 58 5.04 -13.26 10.82
N LYS A 59 5.51 -13.76 11.97
CA LYS A 59 5.08 -15.05 12.54
C LYS A 59 3.58 -15.08 12.82
N TYR A 60 3.03 -13.94 13.25
CA TYR A 60 1.59 -13.75 13.39
C TYR A 60 1.06 -12.86 12.26
N SER A 61 0.04 -13.35 11.55
CA SER A 61 -0.65 -12.56 10.52
C SER A 61 -1.37 -11.36 11.15
N LEU A 62 -1.62 -10.31 10.35
CA LEU A 62 -2.26 -9.07 10.81
C LEU A 62 -3.61 -9.32 11.51
N ARG A 63 -4.36 -10.34 11.10
CA ARG A 63 -5.59 -10.77 11.77
C ARG A 63 -5.31 -11.30 13.17
N ARG A 64 -4.35 -12.22 13.32
CA ARG A 64 -3.99 -12.80 14.63
C ARG A 64 -3.41 -11.74 15.57
N GLN A 65 -2.65 -10.78 15.03
CA GLN A 65 -2.19 -9.61 15.77
C GLN A 65 -3.38 -8.83 16.33
N ALA A 66 -4.37 -8.47 15.49
CA ALA A 66 -5.58 -7.77 15.93
C ALA A 66 -6.38 -8.57 16.99
N GLU A 67 -6.51 -9.89 16.83
CA GLU A 67 -7.17 -10.74 17.82
C GLU A 67 -6.43 -10.76 19.16
N LEU A 68 -5.09 -10.79 19.17
CA LEU A 68 -4.29 -10.70 20.39
C LEU A 68 -4.41 -9.32 21.05
N ILE A 69 -4.39 -8.25 20.26
CA ILE A 69 -4.54 -6.87 20.73
C ILE A 69 -5.92 -6.66 21.36
N ASN A 70 -6.98 -7.16 20.74
CA ASN A 70 -8.32 -7.06 21.29
C ASN A 70 -8.44 -7.78 22.64
N LYS A 71 -7.79 -8.94 22.78
CA LYS A 71 -7.71 -9.66 24.06
C LYS A 71 -6.86 -8.93 25.10
N ALA A 72 -5.76 -8.30 24.68
CA ALA A 72 -4.94 -7.48 25.57
C ALA A 72 -5.68 -6.22 26.05
N LYS A 73 -6.43 -5.56 25.16
CA LYS A 73 -7.35 -4.45 25.50
C LYS A 73 -8.36 -4.87 26.55
N ALA A 74 -9.02 -6.02 26.35
CA ALA A 74 -10.03 -6.53 27.27
C ALA A 74 -9.48 -6.91 28.66
N SER A 75 -8.17 -7.13 28.78
CA SER A 75 -7.51 -7.49 30.04
C SER A 75 -6.55 -6.40 30.56
N ASN A 76 -6.55 -5.21 29.95
CA ASN A 76 -5.66 -4.08 30.26
C ASN A 76 -4.15 -4.43 30.25
N ASN A 77 -3.76 -5.46 29.50
CA ASN A 77 -2.38 -5.98 29.44
C ASN A 77 -1.68 -5.63 28.11
N LEU A 78 -1.97 -4.46 27.55
CA LEU A 78 -1.43 -4.06 26.25
C LEU A 78 0.08 -3.86 26.25
N GLY A 79 0.65 -3.37 27.36
CA GLY A 79 2.09 -3.17 27.50
C GLY A 79 2.93 -4.46 27.43
N LEU A 80 2.30 -5.64 27.50
CA LEU A 80 3.01 -6.93 27.38
C LEU A 80 3.22 -7.37 25.92
N LEU A 81 2.52 -6.75 24.96
CA LEU A 81 2.60 -7.10 23.55
C LEU A 81 3.71 -6.31 22.83
N PRO A 82 4.32 -6.90 21.79
CA PRO A 82 5.27 -6.17 20.95
C PRO A 82 4.59 -5.00 20.21
N PRO A 83 5.32 -3.90 19.93
CA PRO A 83 4.84 -2.87 19.03
C PRO A 83 4.67 -3.43 17.60
N GLY A 84 3.75 -2.89 16.79
CA GLY A 84 3.53 -3.42 15.45
C GLY A 84 2.49 -2.67 14.61
N PRO A 85 2.16 -3.14 13.40
CA PRO A 85 1.29 -2.40 12.48
C PRO A 85 -0.15 -2.19 12.99
N LYS A 86 -0.58 -2.97 13.98
CA LYS A 86 -1.89 -2.84 14.62
C LYS A 86 -1.82 -2.16 16.00
N LEU A 87 -0.62 -1.91 16.51
CA LEU A 87 -0.32 -1.18 17.74
C LEU A 87 0.72 -0.10 17.41
N SER A 88 0.28 1.13 17.13
CA SER A 88 1.24 2.22 16.93
C SER A 88 2.11 2.37 18.19
N SER A 89 3.41 2.60 18.01
CA SER A 89 4.36 2.80 19.11
C SER A 89 3.88 3.88 20.08
N LEU A 90 3.43 5.02 19.55
CA LEU A 90 2.84 6.11 20.32
C LEU A 90 1.62 5.67 21.14
N ALA A 91 0.78 4.78 20.61
CA ALA A 91 -0.35 4.26 21.39
C ALA A 91 0.14 3.30 22.47
N ALA A 92 1.18 2.49 22.23
CA ALA A 92 1.74 1.63 23.26
C ALA A 92 2.35 2.45 24.40
N ASP A 93 3.20 3.44 24.07
CA ASP A 93 3.93 4.28 25.03
C ASP A 93 2.97 5.16 25.85
N THR A 94 2.02 5.85 25.19
CA THR A 94 1.01 6.67 25.89
C THR A 94 0.05 5.85 26.73
N LEU A 95 -0.22 4.59 26.36
CA LEU A 95 -1.05 3.71 27.17
C LEU A 95 -0.28 3.17 28.36
N SER A 96 1.01 2.83 28.23
CA SER A 96 1.84 2.47 29.38
C SER A 96 1.92 3.63 30.38
N GLU A 97 2.18 4.85 29.92
CA GLU A 97 2.24 6.03 30.80
C GLU A 97 0.90 6.30 31.50
N LYS A 98 -0.23 6.19 30.79
CA LYS A 98 -1.58 6.35 31.39
C LYS A 98 -1.91 5.25 32.39
N LEU A 99 -1.46 4.02 32.16
CA LEU A 99 -1.66 2.90 33.07
C LEU A 99 -0.79 3.06 34.33
N ASP A 100 0.46 3.48 34.18
CA ASP A 100 1.36 3.74 35.31
C ASP A 100 0.89 4.95 36.15
N ALA A 101 0.25 5.96 35.53
CA ALA A 101 -0.33 7.10 36.23
C ALA A 101 -1.66 6.80 36.96
N SER A 102 -2.43 5.79 36.51
CA SER A 102 -3.76 5.49 37.05
C SER A 102 -3.78 4.38 38.10
N VAL A 103 -2.80 3.47 38.08
CA VAL A 103 -2.76 2.34 39.00
C VAL A 103 -1.83 2.65 40.17
N GLY A 104 -2.41 3.03 41.30
CA GLY A 104 -1.70 3.07 42.58
C GLY A 104 -1.02 1.73 42.88
N THR A 105 0.21 1.81 43.37
CA THR A 105 1.24 0.76 43.50
C THR A 105 0.76 -0.57 44.12
N SER A 106 -0.33 -0.56 44.89
CA SER A 106 -0.83 -1.72 45.64
C SER A 106 -1.63 -2.74 44.83
N GLN A 107 -2.12 -2.41 43.62
CA GLN A 107 -2.87 -3.38 42.79
C GLN A 107 -2.02 -4.07 41.71
N LYS A 108 -0.77 -3.63 41.51
CA LYS A 108 0.13 -4.11 40.44
C LYS A 108 0.65 -5.54 40.67
N LEU A 109 0.54 -6.06 41.90
CA LEU A 109 1.15 -7.34 42.31
C LEU A 109 0.16 -8.51 42.46
N ALA A 110 -1.16 -8.28 42.53
CA ALA A 110 -2.09 -9.32 42.99
C ALA A 110 -2.55 -10.34 41.93
N VAL A 111 -2.24 -10.15 40.64
CA VAL A 111 -2.57 -11.13 39.57
C VAL A 111 -1.44 -11.23 38.53
N LEU A 112 -0.18 -11.11 38.95
CA LEU A 112 0.93 -11.52 38.11
C LEU A 112 1.03 -13.05 38.20
N ASP A 113 0.23 -13.73 37.38
CA ASP A 113 0.53 -15.11 37.04
C ASP A 113 2.00 -15.17 36.61
N GLU A 114 2.81 -16.00 37.27
CA GLU A 114 4.28 -16.02 37.10
C GLU A 114 4.71 -16.06 35.62
N ALA A 115 3.91 -16.71 34.76
CA ALA A 115 4.14 -16.79 33.33
C ALA A 115 4.07 -15.44 32.58
N LEU A 116 3.42 -14.43 33.14
CA LEU A 116 3.37 -13.06 32.61
C LEU A 116 4.36 -12.11 33.29
N ALA A 117 4.97 -12.51 34.41
CA ALA A 117 5.86 -11.66 35.19
C ALA A 117 7.26 -11.50 34.57
N PHE A 118 7.65 -12.35 33.62
CA PHE A 118 8.98 -12.25 33.01
C PHE A 118 9.12 -10.97 32.14
N PRO A 119 10.13 -10.13 32.40
CA PRO A 119 10.44 -8.99 31.55
C PRO A 119 10.96 -9.49 30.20
N VAL A 120 10.25 -9.15 29.12
CA VAL A 120 10.64 -9.47 27.74
C VAL A 120 10.68 -8.18 26.97
N ASP A 121 11.85 -7.89 26.41
CA ASP A 121 12.07 -6.72 25.58
C ASP A 121 12.04 -7.15 24.11
N TRP A 122 11.04 -6.64 23.39
CA TRP A 122 10.86 -6.98 21.98
C TRP A 122 11.80 -6.16 21.10
N VAL A 123 12.77 -6.83 20.48
CA VAL A 123 13.72 -6.24 19.56
C VAL A 123 13.10 -6.08 18.18
N GLY A 124 13.16 -4.85 17.67
CA GLY A 124 12.69 -4.49 16.35
C GLY A 124 11.79 -3.25 16.43
N LYS A 125 12.20 -2.19 15.74
CA LYS A 125 11.43 -0.95 15.63
C LYS A 125 10.39 -1.11 14.52
N PHE A 126 9.13 -0.88 14.85
CA PHE A 126 8.09 -0.73 13.83
C PHE A 126 8.06 0.73 13.38
N GLU A 127 8.51 0.99 12.16
CA GLU A 127 8.41 2.30 11.54
C GLU A 127 7.18 2.33 10.62
N PRO A 128 6.10 3.03 11.01
CA PRO A 128 4.94 3.16 10.13
C PRO A 128 5.33 3.96 8.89
N LYS A 129 4.97 3.45 7.72
CA LYS A 129 5.17 4.19 6.47
C LYS A 129 4.24 5.40 6.44
N VAL A 130 4.81 6.58 6.62
CA VAL A 130 4.09 7.86 6.51
C VAL A 130 3.75 8.09 5.04
N ALA A 131 2.46 8.12 4.72
CA ALA A 131 1.99 8.44 3.37
C ALA A 131 2.09 9.96 3.13
N PRO A 132 2.43 10.42 1.91
CA PRO A 132 2.40 11.85 1.59
C PRO A 132 1.00 12.40 1.82
N GLY A 133 0.89 13.52 2.53
CA GLY A 133 -0.39 14.14 2.90
C GLY A 133 -1.13 13.52 4.09
N SER A 134 -0.50 12.58 4.82
CA SER A 134 -1.05 12.06 6.08
C SER A 134 -1.18 13.13 7.16
N GLU A 135 -0.24 14.07 7.25
CA GLU A 135 -0.28 15.23 8.16
C GLU A 135 -1.53 16.10 7.97
N LEU A 136 -2.03 16.18 6.73
CA LEU A 136 -3.20 16.98 6.37
C LEU A 136 -4.51 16.15 6.38
N GLY A 137 -4.43 14.86 6.70
CA GLY A 137 -5.57 13.94 6.65
C GLY A 137 -6.03 13.56 5.22
N ILE A 138 -5.25 13.88 4.18
CA ILE A 138 -5.61 13.63 2.76
C ILE A 138 -4.53 12.76 2.06
N PRO A 139 -4.29 11.51 2.52
CA PRO A 139 -3.21 10.68 1.99
C PRO A 139 -3.45 10.18 0.56
N LEU A 140 -4.70 10.01 0.14
CA LEU A 140 -5.06 9.38 -1.15
C LEU A 140 -4.72 10.24 -2.38
N TYR A 141 -4.68 11.55 -2.23
CA TYR A 141 -4.59 12.49 -3.36
C TYR A 141 -3.38 13.42 -3.30
N ALA A 142 -2.73 13.55 -2.14
CA ALA A 142 -1.68 14.54 -1.94
C ALA A 142 -0.50 14.40 -2.91
N ALA A 143 -0.11 13.18 -3.29
CA ALA A 143 0.99 12.95 -4.22
C ALA A 143 0.55 12.81 -5.69
N LYS A 144 -0.75 12.94 -6.02
CA LYS A 144 -1.26 12.54 -7.33
C LYS A 144 -1.54 13.75 -8.23
N LYS A 145 -0.72 13.92 -9.28
CA LYS A 145 -0.88 14.99 -10.29
C LYS A 145 -2.22 14.98 -11.03
N ARG A 146 -2.84 13.80 -11.18
CA ARG A 146 -4.17 13.68 -11.81
C ARG A 146 -5.06 12.77 -10.97
N MET A 147 -6.10 13.35 -10.38
CA MET A 147 -7.01 12.65 -9.45
C MET A 147 -7.78 11.53 -10.17
N PHE A 148 -8.38 11.86 -11.32
CA PHE A 148 -9.21 10.96 -12.11
C PHE A 148 -8.66 10.77 -13.53
N LYS A 149 -8.94 9.61 -14.13
CA LYS A 149 -8.47 9.31 -15.50
C LYS A 149 -9.19 10.14 -16.55
N GLY A 150 -10.48 10.41 -16.32
CA GLY A 150 -11.39 10.96 -17.32
C GLY A 150 -11.79 9.93 -18.38
N HIS A 151 -12.98 10.12 -18.97
CA HIS A 151 -13.45 9.29 -20.07
C HIS A 151 -12.53 9.43 -21.29
N LYS A 152 -12.56 8.46 -22.21
CA LYS A 152 -11.70 8.52 -23.42
C LYS A 152 -11.99 9.77 -24.25
N TRP A 153 -13.24 10.19 -24.35
CA TRP A 153 -13.62 11.38 -25.12
C TRP A 153 -13.08 12.67 -24.49
N GLU A 154 -13.13 12.82 -23.15
CA GLU A 154 -12.53 13.96 -22.43
C GLU A 154 -11.03 14.04 -22.68
N ARG A 155 -10.32 12.91 -22.56
CA ARG A 155 -8.86 12.83 -22.79
C ARG A 155 -8.44 13.12 -24.22
N THR A 156 -9.32 12.87 -25.18
CA THR A 156 -9.01 13.05 -26.61
C THR A 156 -9.67 14.27 -27.20
N ARG A 157 -10.48 15.02 -26.43
CA ARG A 157 -11.26 16.17 -26.89
C ARG A 157 -10.36 17.20 -27.54
N ASP A 158 -9.32 17.64 -26.84
CA ASP A 158 -8.43 18.69 -27.33
C ASP A 158 -7.73 18.29 -28.63
N ARG A 159 -7.30 17.02 -28.74
CA ARG A 159 -6.74 16.47 -29.98
C ARG A 159 -7.77 16.43 -31.12
N ARG A 160 -9.01 16.05 -30.83
CA ARG A 160 -10.11 16.03 -31.82
C ARG A 160 -10.47 17.43 -32.27
N GLU A 161 -10.49 18.40 -31.36
CA GLU A 161 -10.76 19.80 -31.66
C GLU A 161 -9.65 20.40 -32.53
N ALA A 162 -8.38 20.14 -32.21
CA ALA A 162 -7.24 20.55 -33.02
C ALA A 162 -7.26 19.92 -34.43
N HIS A 163 -7.64 18.65 -34.54
CA HIS A 163 -7.78 18.00 -35.84
C HIS A 163 -8.95 18.60 -36.65
N ARG A 164 -10.08 18.88 -35.98
CA ARG A 164 -11.23 19.56 -36.60
C ARG A 164 -10.85 20.95 -37.08
N SER A 165 -10.16 21.75 -36.28
CA SER A 165 -9.75 23.11 -36.67
C SER A 165 -8.78 23.08 -37.86
N MET A 166 -7.80 22.18 -37.86
CA MET A 166 -6.89 21.95 -38.99
C MET A 166 -7.65 21.63 -40.28
N LEU A 167 -8.60 20.69 -40.23
CA LEU A 167 -9.40 20.34 -41.40
C LEU A 167 -10.23 21.52 -41.88
N MET A 168 -10.89 22.25 -40.97
CA MET A 168 -11.73 23.39 -41.34
C MET A 168 -10.91 24.52 -41.97
N ARG A 169 -9.67 24.73 -41.52
CA ARG A 169 -8.75 25.73 -42.10
C ARG A 169 -8.55 25.54 -43.61
N ASP A 170 -8.33 24.30 -44.03
CA ASP A 170 -8.02 23.98 -45.42
C ASP A 170 -9.27 23.53 -46.22
N MET A 171 -10.47 23.66 -45.64
CA MET A 171 -11.74 23.18 -46.22
C MET A 171 -12.02 23.79 -47.60
N ASP A 172 -11.91 25.10 -47.74
CA ASP A 172 -12.20 25.80 -49.01
C ASP A 172 -11.30 25.30 -50.15
N THR A 173 -10.02 25.05 -49.85
CA THR A 173 -9.08 24.55 -50.85
C THR A 173 -9.44 23.14 -51.30
N ARG A 174 -9.90 22.27 -50.36
CA ARG A 174 -10.38 20.92 -50.66
C ARG A 174 -11.65 20.96 -51.51
N ILE A 175 -12.60 21.83 -51.17
CA ILE A 175 -13.83 22.03 -51.95
C ILE A 175 -13.48 22.48 -53.38
N ARG A 176 -12.58 23.46 -53.54
CA ARG A 176 -12.14 23.93 -54.87
C ARG A 176 -11.50 22.82 -55.69
N ARG A 177 -10.58 22.04 -55.09
CA ARG A 177 -9.94 20.88 -55.77
C ARG A 177 -10.97 19.84 -56.20
N TYR A 178 -11.89 19.47 -55.31
CA TYR A 178 -12.97 18.51 -55.58
C TYR A 178 -13.85 18.98 -56.75
N LYS A 179 -14.37 20.23 -56.68
CA LYS A 179 -15.21 20.81 -57.73
C LYS A 179 -14.47 20.85 -59.07
N LYS A 180 -13.20 21.29 -59.10
CA LYS A 180 -12.38 21.35 -60.32
C LYS A 180 -12.17 19.97 -60.95
N GLN A 181 -11.92 18.94 -60.15
CA GLN A 181 -11.74 17.57 -60.63
C GLN A 181 -13.03 17.03 -61.25
N HIS A 182 -14.17 17.22 -60.60
CA HIS A 182 -15.44 16.70 -61.09
C HIS A 182 -16.04 17.52 -62.23
N GLN A 183 -15.75 18.82 -62.32
CA GLN A 183 -16.14 19.64 -63.46
C GLN A 183 -15.58 19.09 -64.78
N LYS A 184 -14.34 18.56 -64.77
CA LYS A 184 -13.74 17.94 -65.96
C LYS A 184 -14.34 16.58 -66.32
N LYS A 185 -14.89 15.87 -65.33
CA LYS A 185 -15.44 14.51 -65.47
C LYS A 185 -16.94 14.48 -65.78
N LYS A 186 -17.66 15.59 -65.59
CA LYS A 186 -19.06 15.69 -66.01
C LYS A 186 -19.11 15.82 -67.53
N PRO A 187 -19.81 14.92 -68.25
CA PRO A 187 -20.04 15.11 -69.67
C PRO A 187 -20.80 16.43 -69.84
N ASN A 188 -20.35 17.28 -70.75
CA ASN A 188 -21.11 18.47 -71.09
C ASN A 188 -22.19 18.01 -72.09
N PRO A 189 -23.48 18.09 -71.73
CA PRO A 189 -24.56 17.60 -72.59
C PRO A 189 -24.67 18.35 -73.92
N LEU A 190 -24.08 19.55 -74.01
CA LEU A 190 -24.06 20.37 -75.22
C LEU A 190 -22.76 20.24 -76.04
N LYS A 191 -21.80 19.40 -75.61
CA LYS A 191 -20.59 19.17 -76.42
C LYS A 191 -20.96 18.26 -77.61
N PRO A 192 -20.60 18.63 -78.85
CA PRO A 192 -20.80 17.75 -79.99
C PRO A 192 -20.03 16.44 -79.77
N SER A 193 -20.56 15.32 -80.29
CA SER A 193 -19.84 14.05 -80.21
C SER A 193 -18.48 14.19 -80.89
N ARG A 194 -17.43 13.73 -80.22
CA ARG A 194 -16.08 13.81 -80.77
C ARG A 194 -15.98 12.73 -81.83
N ASN A 195 -16.09 13.10 -83.10
CA ASN A 195 -15.89 12.18 -84.23
C ASN A 195 -14.44 11.69 -84.23
N THR A 196 -14.18 10.56 -83.57
CA THR A 196 -12.90 9.84 -83.66
C THR A 196 -12.89 9.06 -84.96
N SER A 197 -12.79 9.79 -86.08
CA SER A 197 -12.47 9.22 -87.39
C SER A 197 -11.00 8.82 -87.42
N THR A 198 -10.65 7.78 -86.65
CA THR A 198 -9.46 7.00 -86.94
C THR A 198 -9.98 5.70 -87.53
N LYS A 199 -9.77 5.51 -88.84
CA LYS A 199 -10.04 4.23 -89.49
C LYS A 199 -9.31 3.15 -88.70
N LEU A 200 -10.08 2.20 -88.15
CA LEU A 200 -9.52 0.98 -87.59
C LEU A 200 -8.66 0.35 -88.70
N PRO A 201 -7.41 -0.03 -88.43
CA PRO A 201 -6.65 -0.78 -89.41
C PRO A 201 -7.38 -2.11 -89.58
N PHE A 202 -7.75 -2.41 -90.82
CA PHE A 202 -8.27 -3.72 -91.19
C PHE A 202 -7.28 -4.81 -90.79
#